data_AF-A0A2V9TEA6-F1
#
_entry.id   AF-A0A2V9TEA6-F1
#
_cell.length_a   1.000
_cell.length_b   1.000
_cell.length_c   1.000
_cell.angle_alpha   90.00
_cell.angle_beta   90.00
_cell.angle_gamma   90.00
#
_symmetry.space_group_name_H-M   'P 1'
#
loop_
_entity.id
_entity.type
_entity.pdbx_description
1 polymer ?
#
loop_
_entity_poly.entity_id
_entity_poly.type
_entity_poly.pdbx_seq_one_letter_code
_entity_poly.pdbx_strand_id
1 'polypeptide(L)'
;MVAGPTFENGYLLGITYLKLNDLNRATLLFNEMITGLGDTPQIHMYLGRAYREGELYEQAVEEIKKAIARDPKLKQAHYFLGLAYVGRDGDSGFPAAIPEFQAELKLHVGIHMGEATQHEGCRKRIGAGSQSRSAES
;
A
#
# COMPACT_ATOMS: atom_id res chain seq x y z
N MET A 1 -12.70 -13.42 16.91
CA MET A 1 -12.50 -14.26 15.71
C MET A 1 -13.47 -13.76 14.65
N VAL A 2 -12.99 -13.03 13.64
CA VAL A 2 -13.82 -12.36 12.61
C VAL A 2 -14.11 -13.34 11.46
N ALA A 3 -14.58 -14.55 11.79
CA ALA A 3 -14.78 -15.63 10.83
C ALA A 3 -16.14 -16.29 11.09
N GLY A 4 -17.19 -15.57 10.73
CA GLY A 4 -18.56 -16.07 10.69
C GLY A 4 -19.28 -15.52 9.45
N PRO A 5 -20.34 -16.19 8.98
CA PRO A 5 -21.05 -15.83 7.74
C PRO A 5 -21.54 -14.38 7.73
N THR A 6 -21.76 -13.77 8.90
CA THR A 6 -22.14 -12.36 9.05
C THR A 6 -21.06 -11.40 8.53
N PHE A 7 -19.77 -11.68 8.76
CA PHE A 7 -18.69 -10.83 8.24
C PHE A 7 -18.54 -10.98 6.72
N GLU A 8 -18.47 -12.22 6.23
CA GLU A 8 -18.26 -12.49 4.81
C GLU A 8 -19.39 -11.91 3.96
N ASN A 9 -20.64 -12.11 4.38
CA ASN A 9 -21.80 -11.56 3.69
C ASN A 9 -21.83 -10.03 3.74
N GLY A 10 -21.54 -9.43 4.90
CA GLY A 10 -21.45 -7.98 5.04
C GLY A 10 -20.35 -7.37 4.16
N TYR A 11 -19.18 -8.02 4.12
CA TYR A 11 -18.05 -7.60 3.29
C TYR A 11 -18.38 -7.65 1.79
N LEU A 12 -18.96 -8.76 1.32
CA LEU A 12 -19.36 -8.91 -0.09
C LEU A 12 -20.50 -7.96 -0.47
N LEU A 13 -21.47 -7.75 0.43
CA LEU A 13 -22.54 -6.78 0.23
C LEU A 13 -21.98 -5.36 0.12
N GLY A 14 -21.02 -4.99 0.97
CA GLY A 14 -20.34 -3.71 0.90
C GLY A 14 -19.64 -3.48 -0.43
N ILE A 15 -18.84 -4.45 -0.91
CA ILE A 15 -18.22 -4.38 -2.25
C ILE A 15 -19.28 -4.21 -3.34
N THR A 16 -20.39 -4.95 -3.24
CA THR A 16 -21.49 -4.87 -4.20
C THR A 16 -22.09 -3.45 -4.25
N TYR A 17 -22.33 -2.83 -3.10
CA TYR A 17 -22.78 -1.44 -3.04
C TYR A 17 -21.78 -0.48 -3.66
N LEU A 18 -20.47 -0.64 -3.39
CA LEU A 18 -19.44 0.19 -3.99
C LEU A 18 -19.41 0.06 -5.52
N LYS A 19 -19.52 -1.16 -6.06
CA LYS A 19 -19.58 -1.40 -7.51
C LYS A 19 -20.85 -0.85 -8.17
N LEU A 20 -21.93 -0.69 -7.40
CA LEU A 20 -23.15 0.00 -7.83
C LEU A 20 -23.07 1.52 -7.64
N ASN A 21 -21.90 2.05 -7.24
CA ASN A 21 -21.67 3.45 -6.88
C ASN A 21 -22.57 3.96 -5.73
N ASP A 22 -23.05 3.05 -4.87
CA ASP A 22 -23.85 3.38 -3.70
C ASP A 22 -22.97 3.49 -2.45
N LEU A 23 -22.19 4.57 -2.42
CA LEU A 23 -21.25 4.84 -1.32
C LEU A 23 -21.97 5.01 0.02
N ASN A 24 -23.20 5.50 0.01
CA ASN A 24 -23.99 5.74 1.22
C ASN A 24 -24.33 4.42 1.92
N ARG A 25 -24.90 3.46 1.20
CA ARG A 25 -25.23 2.15 1.78
C ARG A 25 -23.98 1.36 2.17
N ALA A 26 -22.91 1.44 1.37
CA ALA A 26 -21.64 0.80 1.73
C ALA A 26 -21.07 1.34 3.04
N THR A 27 -21.00 2.66 3.20
CA THR A 27 -20.43 3.30 4.40
C THR A 27 -21.29 3.03 5.63
N LEU A 28 -22.62 3.06 5.50
CA LEU A 28 -23.52 2.70 6.61
C LEU A 28 -23.27 1.25 7.08
N LEU A 29 -23.23 0.31 6.13
CA LEU A 29 -22.96 -1.10 6.43
C LEU A 29 -21.59 -1.29 7.09
N PHE A 30 -20.56 -0.60 6.60
CA PHE A 30 -19.22 -0.67 7.17
C PHE A 30 -19.17 -0.15 8.61
N ASN A 31 -19.90 0.93 8.92
CA ASN A 31 -20.02 1.43 10.30
C ASN A 31 -20.73 0.42 11.22
N GLU A 32 -21.78 -0.24 10.73
CA GLU A 32 -22.44 -1.32 11.47
C GLU A 32 -21.48 -2.50 11.70
N MET A 33 -20.69 -2.87 10.70
CA MET A 33 -19.68 -3.92 10.83
C MET A 33 -18.61 -3.57 11.87
N ILE A 34 -18.09 -2.33 11.89
CA ILE A 34 -17.14 -1.86 12.90
C ILE A 34 -17.78 -1.94 14.30
N THR A 35 -19.03 -1.48 14.43
CA THR A 35 -19.75 -1.45 15.72
C THR A 35 -20.03 -2.87 16.23
N GLY A 36 -20.46 -3.79 15.36
CA GLY A 36 -20.85 -5.14 15.74
C GLY A 36 -19.70 -6.13 15.88
N LEU A 37 -18.65 -5.99 15.07
CA LEU A 37 -17.51 -6.91 15.03
C LEU A 37 -16.29 -6.39 15.81
N GLY A 38 -16.33 -5.13 16.20
CA GLY A 38 -15.28 -4.46 16.95
C GLY A 38 -14.35 -3.64 16.06
N ASP A 39 -13.93 -2.53 16.63
CA ASP A 39 -13.05 -1.56 16.00
C ASP A 39 -11.57 -2.03 16.06
N THR A 40 -11.22 -2.90 15.11
CA THR A 40 -9.94 -3.64 15.07
C THR A 40 -9.07 -3.23 13.88
N PRO A 41 -7.73 -3.42 13.94
CA PRO A 41 -6.88 -3.22 12.76
C PRO A 41 -7.36 -4.02 11.54
N GLN A 42 -7.83 -5.24 11.75
CA GLN A 42 -8.28 -6.14 10.70
C GLN A 42 -9.53 -5.63 9.99
N ILE A 43 -10.51 -5.08 10.73
CA ILE A 43 -11.74 -4.56 10.08
C ILE A 43 -11.39 -3.40 9.16
N HIS A 44 -10.59 -2.44 9.62
CA HIS A 44 -10.12 -1.31 8.80
C HIS A 44 -9.34 -1.75 7.56
N MET A 45 -8.48 -2.76 7.69
CA MET A 45 -7.77 -3.33 6.55
C MET A 45 -8.73 -3.93 5.51
N TYR A 46 -9.73 -4.70 5.94
CA TYR A 46 -10.73 -5.26 5.03
C TYR A 46 -11.59 -4.17 4.38
N LEU A 47 -12.04 -3.16 5.13
CA LEU A 47 -12.80 -2.06 4.57
C LEU A 47 -12.00 -1.28 3.53
N GLY A 48 -10.73 -1.00 3.80
CA GLY A 48 -9.85 -0.37 2.83
C GLY A 48 -9.62 -1.22 1.58
N ARG A 49 -9.50 -2.55 1.73
CA ARG A 49 -9.49 -3.48 0.59
C ARG A 49 -10.80 -3.38 -0.21
N ALA A 50 -11.96 -3.33 0.45
CA ALA A 50 -13.25 -3.22 -0.22
C ALA A 50 -13.37 -1.89 -1.00
N TYR A 51 -12.94 -0.77 -0.42
CA TYR A 51 -12.89 0.51 -1.12
C TYR A 51 -11.98 0.45 -2.36
N ARG A 52 -10.83 -0.23 -2.27
CA ARG A 52 -9.96 -0.46 -3.44
C ARG A 52 -10.65 -1.27 -4.55
N GLU A 53 -11.41 -2.30 -4.19
CA GLU A 53 -12.19 -3.10 -5.16
C GLU A 53 -13.33 -2.31 -5.81
N GLY A 54 -13.80 -1.25 -5.14
CA GLY A 54 -14.72 -0.25 -5.67
C GLY A 54 -14.03 0.94 -6.36
N GLU A 55 -12.71 0.88 -6.57
CA GLU A 55 -11.92 1.95 -7.20
C GLU A 55 -11.92 3.29 -6.44
N LEU A 56 -12.30 3.26 -5.15
CA LEU A 56 -12.33 4.40 -4.24
C LEU A 56 -11.01 4.45 -3.47
N TYR A 57 -9.95 4.82 -4.17
CA TYR A 57 -8.58 4.65 -3.66
C TYR A 57 -8.25 5.59 -2.50
N GLU A 58 -8.84 6.78 -2.43
CA GLU A 58 -8.68 7.70 -1.31
C GLU A 58 -9.21 7.09 -0.01
N GLN A 59 -10.46 6.61 -0.01
CA GLN A 59 -11.04 5.93 1.15
C GLN A 59 -10.27 4.65 1.50
N ALA A 60 -9.77 3.93 0.49
CA ALA A 60 -8.92 2.77 0.73
C ALA A 60 -7.65 3.14 1.52
N VAL A 61 -6.94 4.18 1.08
CA VAL A 61 -5.72 4.68 1.76
C VAL A 61 -6.03 5.09 3.20
N GLU A 62 -7.13 5.80 3.44
CA GLU A 62 -7.50 6.26 4.78
C GLU A 62 -7.77 5.10 5.74
N GLU A 63 -8.60 4.13 5.34
CA GLU A 63 -8.93 2.98 6.18
C GLU A 63 -7.70 2.11 6.45
N ILE A 64 -6.86 1.88 5.45
CA ILE A 64 -5.66 1.06 5.64
C ILE A 64 -4.64 1.77 6.55
N LYS A 65 -4.53 3.10 6.47
CA LYS A 65 -3.71 3.87 7.42
C LYS A 65 -4.22 3.74 8.86
N LYS A 66 -5.55 3.70 9.08
CA LYS A 66 -6.12 3.41 10.41
C LYS A 66 -5.73 2.02 10.89
N ALA A 67 -5.71 1.02 10.01
CA ALA A 67 -5.27 -0.33 10.35
C ALA A 67 -3.80 -0.35 10.79
N ILE A 68 -2.90 0.23 9.99
CA ILE A 68 -1.45 0.28 10.26
C ILE A 68 -1.14 1.08 11.52
N ALA A 69 -1.85 2.18 11.77
CA ALA A 69 -1.67 2.98 12.98
C ALA A 69 -1.95 2.19 14.26
N ARG A 70 -2.89 1.23 14.22
CA ARG A 70 -3.23 0.36 15.34
C ARG A 70 -2.34 -0.87 15.44
N ASP A 71 -2.01 -1.47 14.30
CA ASP A 71 -1.08 -2.61 14.22
C ASP A 71 -0.09 -2.44 13.06
N PRO A 72 1.09 -1.85 13.32
CA PRO A 72 2.15 -1.70 12.32
C PRO A 72 2.78 -3.02 11.86
N LYS A 73 2.41 -4.16 12.47
CA LYS A 73 2.89 -5.49 12.07
C LYS A 73 1.83 -6.25 11.29
N LEU A 74 0.68 -5.64 11.00
CA LEU A 74 -0.37 -6.22 10.17
C LEU A 74 0.09 -6.23 8.71
N LYS A 75 0.83 -7.28 8.38
CA LYS A 75 1.39 -7.62 7.07
C LYS A 75 0.53 -7.13 5.90
N GLN A 76 -0.66 -7.73 5.77
CA GLN A 76 -1.52 -7.47 4.62
C GLN A 76 -1.98 -6.00 4.52
N ALA A 77 -1.97 -5.23 5.60
CA ALA A 77 -2.31 -3.81 5.53
C ALA A 77 -1.26 -3.01 4.73
N HIS A 78 0.03 -3.30 4.92
CA HIS A 78 1.08 -2.69 4.10
C HIS A 78 0.96 -3.08 2.61
N TYR A 79 0.64 -4.35 2.33
CA TYR A 79 0.35 -4.78 0.97
C TYR A 79 -0.81 -4.00 0.33
N PHE A 80 -1.95 -3.90 1.02
CA PHE A 80 -3.11 -3.18 0.48
C PHE A 80 -2.87 -1.68 0.37
N LEU A 81 -2.07 -1.07 1.26
CA LEU A 81 -1.74 0.36 1.16
C LEU A 81 -0.89 0.64 -0.09
N GLY A 82 0.09 -0.22 -0.38
CA GLY A 82 0.88 -0.13 -1.61
C GLY A 82 0.00 -0.24 -2.85
N LEU A 83 -0.93 -1.20 -2.88
CA LEU A 83 -1.89 -1.32 -4.00
C LEU A 83 -2.83 -0.10 -4.11
N ALA A 84 -3.24 0.48 -2.99
CA ALA A 84 -4.10 1.66 -2.99
C ALA A 84 -3.38 2.88 -3.56
N TYR A 85 -2.10 3.10 -3.24
CA TYR A 85 -1.31 4.17 -3.85
C TYR A 85 -1.11 3.97 -5.35
N VAL A 86 -0.82 2.76 -5.80
CA VAL A 86 -0.71 2.44 -7.23
C VAL A 86 -2.04 2.66 -7.95
N GLY A 87 -3.15 2.25 -7.34
CA GLY A 87 -4.48 2.45 -7.91
C GLY A 87 -4.85 3.93 -8.03
N ARG A 88 -4.58 4.73 -6.99
CA ARG A 88 -4.91 6.17 -6.96
C ARG A 88 -4.07 6.98 -7.94
N ASP A 89 -2.75 6.75 -7.93
CA ASP A 89 -1.78 7.69 -8.52
C ASP A 89 -1.03 7.09 -9.74
N GLY A 90 -1.29 5.82 -10.09
CA GLY A 90 -0.55 5.11 -11.12
C GLY A 90 0.96 5.08 -10.83
N ASP A 91 1.76 5.41 -11.84
CA ASP A 91 3.23 5.46 -11.73
C ASP A 91 3.72 6.49 -10.69
N SER A 92 2.95 7.55 -10.48
CA SER A 92 3.28 8.58 -9.48
C SER A 92 3.11 8.07 -8.05
N GLY A 93 2.39 6.96 -7.85
CA GLY A 93 2.18 6.31 -6.57
C GLY A 93 3.33 5.38 -6.16
N PHE A 94 4.22 5.00 -7.07
CA PHE A 94 5.32 4.07 -6.78
C PHE A 94 6.22 4.51 -5.61
N PRO A 95 6.64 5.79 -5.50
CA PRO A 95 7.44 6.24 -4.36
C PRO A 95 6.76 6.01 -3.01
N ALA A 96 5.42 6.10 -2.96
CA ALA A 96 4.65 5.83 -1.75
C ALA A 96 4.37 4.33 -1.54
N ALA A 97 4.23 3.55 -2.61
CA ALA A 97 3.92 2.11 -2.53
C ALA A 97 5.13 1.24 -2.18
N ILE A 98 6.33 1.59 -2.67
CA ILE A 98 7.58 0.86 -2.41
C ILE A 98 7.84 0.62 -0.92
N PRO A 99 7.85 1.64 -0.04
CA PRO A 99 8.13 1.41 1.38
C PRO A 99 7.11 0.49 2.05
N GLU A 100 5.85 0.52 1.62
CA GLU A 100 4.80 -0.35 2.14
C GLU A 100 5.02 -1.81 1.70
N PHE A 101 5.33 -2.06 0.43
CA PHE A 101 5.68 -3.42 -0.01
C PHE A 101 6.95 -3.95 0.66
N GLN A 102 7.94 -3.09 0.91
CA GLN A 102 9.14 -3.45 1.67
C GLN A 102 8.80 -3.83 3.12
N ALA A 103 7.92 -3.07 3.78
CA ALA A 103 7.44 -3.38 5.12
C ALA A 103 6.74 -4.75 5.16
N GLU A 104 5.85 -5.02 4.21
CA GLU A 104 5.16 -6.32 4.08
C GLU A 104 6.16 -7.48 3.96
N LEU A 105 7.13 -7.36 3.05
CA LEU A 105 8.15 -8.40 2.82
C LEU A 105 9.04 -8.63 4.03
N LYS A 106 9.42 -7.55 4.74
CA LYS A 106 10.22 -7.64 5.97
C LYS A 106 9.46 -8.38 7.07
N LEU A 107 8.17 -8.09 7.22
CA LEU A 107 7.32 -8.76 8.20
C LEU A 107 7.02 -10.21 7.81
N HIS A 108 6.91 -10.53 6.52
CA HIS A 108 6.58 -11.88 6.05
C HIS A 108 7.78 -12.82 6.05
N VAL A 109 8.90 -12.42 5.43
CA VAL A 109 9.96 -13.36 5.06
C VAL A 109 11.23 -13.17 5.90
N GLY A 110 11.31 -12.18 6.79
CA GLY A 110 12.58 -11.84 7.44
C GLY A 110 13.67 -11.45 6.43
N ILE A 111 13.29 -11.15 5.18
CA ILE A 111 14.19 -10.66 4.15
C ILE A 111 14.55 -9.23 4.56
N HIS A 112 15.77 -9.06 5.04
CA HIS A 112 16.44 -7.77 5.05
C HIS A 112 16.78 -7.41 3.60
N MET A 113 15.87 -6.73 2.91
CA MET A 113 16.32 -5.97 1.75
C MET A 113 17.24 -4.89 2.28
N GLY A 114 18.54 -5.10 2.06
CA GLY A 114 19.58 -4.13 2.37
C GLY A 114 19.17 -2.79 1.78
N GLU A 115 19.31 -1.75 2.60
CA GLU A 115 19.06 -0.38 2.21
C GLU A 115 19.71 -0.16 0.84
N ALA A 116 18.90 0.11 -0.18
CA ALA A 116 19.37 0.79 -1.38
C ALA A 116 19.74 2.20 -0.93
N THR A 117 20.85 2.29 -0.21
CA THR A 117 21.54 3.52 0.11
C THR A 117 21.70 4.25 -1.21
N GLN A 118 21.23 5.48 -1.22
CA GLN A 118 21.39 6.41 -2.32
C GLN A 118 22.84 6.32 -2.80
N HIS A 119 23.09 5.71 -3.95
CA HIS A 119 24.34 5.90 -4.65
C HIS A 119 24.30 7.29 -5.30
N GLU A 120 24.32 8.32 -4.45
CA GLU A 120 25.06 9.54 -4.75
C GLU A 120 26.52 9.14 -4.99
N GLY A 121 26.83 8.75 -6.22
CA GLY A 121 28.15 8.18 -6.50
C GLY A 121 28.52 7.99 -7.96
N CYS A 122 27.77 8.54 -8.91
CA CYS A 122 28.17 8.54 -10.33
C CYS A 122 28.45 9.95 -10.87
N ARG A 123 29.08 10.79 -10.04
CA ARG A 123 29.72 12.02 -10.49
C ARG A 123 31.15 12.06 -9.97
N LYS A 124 32.09 12.07 -10.92
CA LYS A 124 33.57 12.13 -10.80
C LYS A 124 34.30 10.80 -10.76
N ARG A 125 34.50 10.20 -11.94
CA ARG A 125 35.75 9.48 -12.26
C ARG A 125 35.94 9.29 -13.77
N ILE A 126 36.24 10.37 -14.48
CA ILE A 126 37.13 10.28 -15.65
C ILE A 126 38.22 11.31 -15.40
N GLY A 127 39.24 10.86 -14.65
CA GLY A 127 40.50 11.56 -14.53
C GLY A 127 41.38 11.21 -15.72
N ALA A 128 41.93 12.26 -16.33
CA ALA A 128 43.29 12.36 -16.85
C ALA A 128 44.04 11.09 -17.29
N GLY A 129 44.49 11.11 -18.53
CA GLY A 129 45.90 10.86 -18.84
C GLY A 129 46.21 9.69 -19.76
N SER A 130 46.46 9.97 -21.04
CA SER A 130 47.70 9.52 -21.68
C SER A 130 47.95 10.33 -22.96
N GLN A 131 49.21 10.72 -23.08
CA GLN A 131 49.81 11.49 -24.15
C GLN A 131 49.80 10.70 -25.46
N SER A 132 49.68 11.39 -26.59
CA SER A 132 50.58 11.13 -27.72
C SER A 132 50.84 12.41 -28.49
N ARG A 133 52.13 12.70 -28.62
CA ARG A 133 52.71 13.72 -29.48
C ARG A 133 52.48 13.33 -30.95
N SER A 134 52.11 14.30 -31.78
CA SER A 134 52.58 14.38 -33.16
C SER A 134 52.84 15.84 -33.49
N ALA A 135 54.11 16.13 -33.72
CA ALA A 135 54.58 17.36 -34.33
C ALA A 135 54.42 17.23 -35.85
N GLU A 136 53.90 18.27 -36.51
CA GLU A 136 54.12 18.53 -37.93
C GLU A 136 54.13 20.06 -38.12
N SER A 137 55.32 20.59 -38.32
CA SER A 137 55.64 21.90 -38.89
C SER A 137 57.02 21.79 -39.53
#